data_AF-A0A2Y4YV10-F1
#
_entry.id   AF-A0A2Y4YV10-F1
#
_cell.length_a   1.000
_cell.length_b   1.000
_cell.length_c   1.000
_cell.angle_alpha   90.00
_cell.angle_beta   90.00
_cell.angle_gamma   90.00
#
_symmetry.space_group_name_H-M   'P 1'
#
loop_
_entity.id
_entity.type
_entity.pdbx_description
1 polymer ?
#
loop_
_entity_poly.entity_id
_entity_poly.type
_entity_poly.pdbx_seq_one_letter_code
_entity_poly.pdbx_strand_id
1 'polypeptide(L)' 'MSVKIQTIPELLIQTRGNMTEVSRMLNCNRATVRKYAEDKEGKGHAIVDGVLIVHRGWDRGKE' A
#
# COMPACT_ATOMS: atom_id res chain seq x y z
N MET A 1 10.31 -21.29 1.75
CA MET A 1 9.40 -20.26 2.28
C MET A 1 9.25 -19.20 1.20
N SER A 2 8.03 -18.96 0.70
CA SER A 2 7.78 -17.97 -0.35
C SER A 2 7.30 -16.69 0.32
N VAL A 3 8.01 -15.59 0.11
CA VAL A 3 7.62 -14.26 0.60
C VAL A 3 6.59 -13.69 -0.38
N LYS A 4 5.43 -13.25 0.13
CA LYS A 4 4.40 -12.66 -0.71
C LYS A 4 4.64 -11.14 -0.80
N ILE A 5 5.15 -10.70 -1.94
CA ILE A 5 5.31 -9.28 -2.27
C ILE A 5 4.08 -8.83 -3.06
N GLN A 6 3.41 -7.78 -2.60
CA GLN A 6 2.23 -7.21 -3.22
C GLN A 6 2.24 -5.67 -3.14
N THR A 7 1.34 -5.03 -3.88
CA THR A 7 1.07 -3.59 -3.79
C THR A 7 -0.33 -3.31 -3.23
N ILE A 8 -0.56 -2.07 -2.78
CA ILE A 8 -1.87 -1.60 -2.29
C ILE A 8 -2.95 -1.72 -3.37
N PRO A 9 -2.72 -1.37 -4.65
CA PRO A 9 -3.68 -1.60 -5.72
C PRO A 9 -4.11 -3.07 -5.85
N GLU A 10 -3.19 -4.03 -5.69
CA GLU A 10 -3.53 -5.46 -5.74
C GLU A 10 -4.41 -5.88 -4.56
N LEU A 11 -4.11 -5.41 -3.34
CA LEU A 11 -4.97 -5.64 -2.18
C LEU A 11 -6.34 -4.96 -2.33
N LEU A 12 -6.40 -3.78 -2.98
CA LEU A 12 -7.65 -3.13 -3.29
C LEU A 12 -8.47 -3.96 -4.28
N ILE A 13 -7.85 -4.55 -5.30
CA ILE A 13 -8.55 -5.47 -6.22
C ILE A 13 -9.11 -6.67 -5.45
N GLN A 14 -8.33 -7.28 -4.56
CA GLN A 14 -8.75 -8.42 -3.73
C GLN A 14 -9.93 -8.08 -2.80
N THR A 15 -9.94 -6.86 -2.26
CA THR A 15 -10.98 -6.34 -1.35
C THR A 15 -12.09 -5.56 -2.08
N ARG A 16 -12.20 -5.66 -3.41
CA ARG A 16 -13.21 -4.96 -4.23
C ARG A 16 -13.23 -3.44 -4.01
N GLY A 17 -12.06 -2.85 -3.80
CA GLY A 17 -11.87 -1.41 -3.57
C GLY A 17 -12.09 -0.96 -2.12
N ASN A 18 -12.27 -1.89 -1.17
CA ASN A 18 -12.52 -1.55 0.23
C ASN A 18 -11.25 -1.07 0.96
N MET A 19 -10.99 0.23 0.86
CA MET A 19 -9.84 0.86 1.51
C MET A 19 -9.79 0.68 3.04
N THR A 20 -10.96 0.58 3.69
CA THR A 20 -11.02 0.39 5.16
C THR A 20 -10.52 -1.01 5.53
N GLU A 21 -10.89 -2.01 4.76
CA GLU A 21 -10.42 -3.39 4.96
C GLU A 21 -8.92 -3.50 4.73
N VAL A 22 -8.40 -2.94 3.63
CA VAL A 22 -6.96 -2.89 3.36
C VAL A 22 -6.20 -2.18 4.50
N SER A 23 -6.73 -1.08 5.01
CA SER A 23 -6.10 -0.36 6.13
C SER A 23 -6.05 -1.18 7.42
N ARG A 24 -7.06 -2.03 7.68
CA ARG A 24 -7.07 -2.97 8.81
C ARG A 24 -6.07 -4.12 8.60
N MET A 25 -6.00 -4.67 7.38
CA MET A 25 -5.06 -5.73 7.04
C MET A 25 -3.60 -5.28 7.21
N LEU A 26 -3.30 -4.05 6.81
CA LEU A 26 -1.95 -3.47 6.86
C LEU A 26 -1.64 -2.71 8.16
N ASN A 27 -2.60 -2.64 9.09
CA ASN A 27 -2.53 -1.83 10.32
C ASN A 27 -2.03 -0.39 10.06
N CYS A 28 -2.57 0.26 9.04
CA CYS A 28 -2.17 1.60 8.62
C CYS A 28 -3.37 2.55 8.53
N ASN A 29 -3.12 3.85 8.35
CA ASN A 29 -4.20 4.81 8.16
C ASN A 29 -4.82 4.63 6.76
N ARG A 30 -6.15 4.69 6.65
CA ARG A 30 -6.85 4.72 5.34
C ARG A 30 -6.31 5.80 4.41
N ALA A 31 -5.84 6.93 4.94
CA ALA A 31 -5.19 7.98 4.16
C ALA A 31 -3.91 7.47 3.44
N THR A 32 -3.15 6.58 4.07
CA THR A 32 -1.96 5.95 3.48
C THR A 32 -2.36 5.01 2.34
N VAL A 33 -3.43 4.22 2.53
CA VAL A 33 -3.99 3.38 1.45
C VAL A 33 -4.41 4.24 0.27
N ARG A 34 -5.14 5.34 0.53
CA ARG A 34 -5.57 6.28 -0.52
C ARG A 34 -4.40 6.91 -1.27
N LYS A 35 -3.34 7.30 -0.54
CA LYS A 35 -2.14 7.92 -1.12
C LYS A 35 -1.47 7.03 -2.16
N TYR A 36 -1.43 5.72 -1.92
CA TYR A 36 -0.77 4.75 -2.78
C TYR A 36 -1.75 3.90 -3.61
N ALA A 37 -3.03 4.25 -3.64
CA ALA A 37 -4.06 3.49 -4.36
C ALA A 37 -3.84 3.47 -5.89
N GLU A 38 -3.08 4.42 -6.42
CA GLU A 38 -2.72 4.52 -7.84
C GLU A 38 -1.29 4.06 -8.13
N ASP A 39 -0.51 3.72 -7.10
CA ASP A 39 0.90 3.32 -7.24
C ASP A 39 1.00 1.84 -7.65
N LYS A 40 0.59 1.54 -8.89
CA LYS A 40 0.58 0.19 -9.48
C LYS A 40 1.98 -0.39 -9.67
N GLU A 41 2.97 0.49 -9.82
CA GLU A 41 4.36 0.10 -10.04
C GLU A 41 5.13 -0.11 -8.71
N GLY A 42 4.49 0.15 -7.56
CA GLY A 42 5.13 -0.01 -6.25
C GLY A 42 6.32 0.92 -6.02
N LYS A 43 6.33 2.09 -6.67
CA LYS A 43 7.46 3.04 -6.62
C LYS A 43 7.62 3.67 -5.24
N GLY A 44 6.51 3.91 -4.55
CA GLY A 44 6.48 4.54 -3.23
C GLY A 44 6.23 3.57 -2.08
N HIS A 45 5.82 2.33 -2.37
CA HIS A 45 5.47 1.35 -1.35
C HIS A 45 5.55 -0.10 -1.84
N ALA A 46 5.67 -1.03 -0.89
CA ALA A 46 5.52 -2.45 -1.10
C ALA A 46 4.89 -3.09 0.13
N ILE A 47 4.16 -4.18 -0.04
CA ILE A 47 3.65 -5.01 1.05
C ILE A 47 4.42 -6.32 1.03
N VAL A 48 5.12 -6.62 2.12
CA VAL A 48 5.93 -7.82 2.26
C VAL A 48 5.36 -8.63 3.42
N ASP A 49 4.81 -9.80 3.12
CA ASP A 49 4.17 -10.68 4.11
C ASP A 49 3.14 -9.96 5.01
N GLY A 50 2.36 -9.05 4.41
CA GLY A 50 1.33 -8.26 5.09
C GLY A 50 1.83 -7.00 5.79
N VAL A 51 3.13 -6.76 5.80
CA VAL A 51 3.73 -5.54 6.36
C VAL A 51 3.88 -4.49 5.26
N LEU A 52 3.30 -3.31 5.48
CA LEU A 52 3.48 -2.16 4.59
C LEU A 52 4.85 -1.52 4.79
N ILE A 53 5.67 -1.56 3.73
CA ILE A 53 6.95 -0.85 3.63
C ILE A 53 6.74 0.35 2.72
N VAL A 54 7.11 1.54 3.20
CA VAL A 54 7.04 2.79 2.42
C VAL A 54 8.42 3.36 2.21
N HIS A 55 8.70 3.85 1.01
CA HIS A 55 9.95 4.54 0.73
C HIS A 55 9.88 5.97 1.30
N ARG A 56 10.60 6.22 2.41
CA ARG A 56 10.69 7.57 3.02
C ARG A 56 11.52 8.47 2.12
N GLY A 57 10.86 9.39 1.41
CA GLY A 57 11.54 10.39 0.57
C GLY A 57 10.69 10.93 -0.58
N TRP A 58 9.67 10.18 -1.02
CA TRP A 58 8.79 10.61 -2.11
C TRP A 58 7.94 11.86 -1.77
N ASP A 59 7.62 12.07 -0.48
CA ASP A 59 6.81 13.20 -0.01
C ASP A 59 7.56 14.53 0.12
N ARG A 60 8.84 14.59 -0.20
CA ARG A 60 9.58 15.87 -0.19
C ARG A 60 9.40 16.71 -1.45
N GLY A 61 8.45 16.36 -2.31
CA GLY A 61 7.96 17.18 -3.41
C GLY A 61 6.64 17.89 -3.06
N LYS A 62 6.66 18.77 -2.05
CA LYS A 62 5.80 19.96 -2.07
C LYS A 62 6.72 21.15 -2.33
N GLU A 63 6.84 21.54 -3.59
CA GLU A 63 7.08 22.96 -3.93
C GLU A 63 5.78 23.74 -3.69
#